data_AF-A0A2G4J8W1-F1
#
_entry.id   AF-A0A2G4J8W1-F1
#
_cell.length_a   1.000
_cell.length_b   1.000
_cell.length_c   1.000
_cell.angle_alpha   90.00
_cell.angle_beta   90.00
_cell.angle_gamma   90.00
#
_symmetry.space_group_name_H-M   'P 1'
#
loop_
_entity.id
_entity.type
_entity.pdbx_description
1 polymer ?
#
loop_
_entity_poly.entity_id
_entity_poly.type
_entity_poly.pdbx_seq_one_letter_code
_entity_poly.pdbx_strand_id
1 'polypeptide(L)'
;MLSDKTKKNIEAEETFRYALKAKLEEEHFKTTLLLSEQLKNVQKNTSRQRNENGVNHVFFRFFNSTLGIWILSTIFISGGASLFQYTQNKYKIEAANKESALKYEFDISARIENMKYFLDSALTVGDAQIALSGLYHNKFKTNEDLSGQTLNTIYLHLFALGDKDAKEVVKRSMEIVKKLERINFDLSLRQKSLLLNKEEKENLLEMVKNIYKLHLDVIENLSYL
;
A
#
# COMPACT_ATOMS: atom_id res chain seq x y z
N MET A 1 -2.50 -27.06 -13.76
CA MET A 1 -3.22 -25.78 -13.51
C MET A 1 -2.20 -24.80 -12.95
N LEU A 2 -2.15 -23.57 -13.46
CA LEU A 2 -1.27 -22.53 -12.90
C LEU A 2 -1.72 -22.22 -11.46
N SER A 3 -0.78 -21.96 -10.55
CA SER A 3 -1.08 -21.59 -9.17
C SER A 3 -1.72 -20.21 -9.11
N ASP A 4 -2.56 -19.95 -8.11
CA ASP A 4 -3.25 -18.65 -7.99
C ASP A 4 -2.29 -17.46 -7.91
N LYS A 5 -1.09 -17.68 -7.34
CA LYS A 5 0.01 -16.70 -7.31
C LYS A 5 0.56 -16.39 -8.70
N THR A 6 0.71 -17.40 -9.57
CA THR A 6 1.16 -17.18 -10.95
C THR A 6 0.08 -16.50 -11.79
N LYS A 7 -1.20 -16.81 -11.55
CA LYS A 7 -2.32 -16.16 -12.22
C LYS A 7 -2.45 -14.67 -11.85
N LYS A 8 -2.29 -14.33 -10.56
CA LYS A 8 -2.31 -12.94 -10.07
C LYS A 8 -1.13 -12.12 -10.59
N ASN A 9 0.05 -12.74 -10.75
CA ASN A 9 1.20 -12.11 -11.39
C ASN A 9 0.95 -11.85 -12.87
N ILE A 10 0.31 -12.78 -13.58
CA ILE A 10 -0.05 -12.61 -15.00
C ILE A 10 -1.09 -11.49 -15.17
N GLU A 11 -2.11 -11.42 -14.32
CA GLU A 11 -3.10 -10.32 -14.35
C GLU A 11 -2.48 -8.96 -14.02
N ALA A 12 -1.54 -8.90 -13.07
CA ALA A 12 -0.78 -7.69 -12.77
C ALA A 12 0.12 -7.27 -13.94
N GLU A 13 0.70 -8.25 -14.65
CA GLU A 13 1.51 -8.01 -15.84
C GLU A 13 0.64 -7.57 -17.04
N GLU A 14 -0.54 -8.15 -17.23
CA GLU A 14 -1.49 -7.75 -18.27
C GLU A 14 -2.01 -6.33 -18.04
N THR A 15 -2.44 -6.00 -16.82
CA THR A 15 -2.87 -4.64 -16.47
C THR A 15 -1.74 -3.62 -16.64
N PHE A 16 -0.51 -3.99 -16.30
CA PHE A 16 0.68 -3.20 -16.61
C PHE A 16 0.89 -3.02 -18.12
N ARG A 17 0.79 -4.09 -18.92
CA ARG A 17 0.89 -4.03 -20.38
C ARG A 17 -0.19 -3.13 -20.99
N TYR A 18 -1.42 -3.18 -20.49
CA TYR A 18 -2.50 -2.32 -20.94
C TYR A 18 -2.29 -0.85 -20.55
N ALA A 19 -1.86 -0.55 -19.33
CA ALA A 19 -1.58 0.82 -18.90
C ALA A 19 -0.38 1.43 -19.64
N LEU A 20 0.66 0.63 -19.89
CA LEU A 20 1.81 0.99 -20.71
C LEU A 20 1.38 1.27 -22.15
N LYS A 21 0.56 0.37 -22.72
CA LYS A 21 0.01 0.53 -24.07
C LYS A 21 -0.86 1.78 -24.19
N ALA A 22 -1.73 2.08 -23.21
CA ALA A 22 -2.56 3.27 -23.23
C ALA A 22 -1.74 4.57 -23.16
N LYS A 23 -0.69 4.61 -22.32
CA LYS A 23 0.22 5.77 -22.27
C LYS A 23 1.05 5.90 -23.54
N LEU A 24 1.56 4.78 -24.06
CA LEU A 24 2.27 4.76 -25.35
C LEU A 24 1.34 5.19 -26.49
N GLU A 25 0.07 4.81 -26.49
CA GLU A 25 -0.91 5.24 -27.49
C GLU A 25 -1.27 6.72 -27.35
N GLU A 26 -1.39 7.25 -26.14
CA GLU A 26 -1.63 8.69 -25.90
C GLU A 26 -0.43 9.54 -26.33
N GLU A 27 0.79 9.12 -25.95
CA GLU A 27 2.01 9.78 -26.39
C GLU A 27 2.23 9.60 -27.90
N HIS A 28 1.98 8.41 -28.45
CA HIS A 28 2.03 8.16 -29.88
C HIS A 28 0.99 9.00 -30.62
N PHE A 29 -0.20 9.23 -30.07
CA PHE A 29 -1.21 10.10 -30.66
C PHE A 29 -0.75 11.56 -30.67
N LYS A 30 -0.25 12.09 -29.55
CA LYS A 30 0.31 13.45 -29.48
C LYS A 30 1.49 13.62 -30.43
N THR A 31 2.38 12.63 -30.47
CA THR A 31 3.55 12.63 -31.33
C THR A 31 3.15 12.51 -32.79
N THR A 32 2.20 11.65 -33.15
CA THR A 32 1.67 11.48 -34.51
C THR A 32 0.94 12.75 -34.97
N LEU A 33 0.25 13.45 -34.07
CA LEU A 33 -0.42 14.71 -34.38
C LEU A 33 0.61 15.79 -34.72
N LEU A 34 1.64 15.95 -33.87
CA LEU A 34 2.79 16.85 -34.12
C LEU A 34 3.56 16.45 -35.39
N LEU A 35 3.76 15.15 -35.61
CA LEU A 35 4.44 14.59 -36.78
C LEU A 35 3.62 14.86 -38.05
N SER A 36 2.29 14.71 -38.01
CA SER A 36 1.40 14.95 -39.14
C SER A 36 1.35 16.43 -39.54
N GLU A 37 1.46 17.32 -38.55
CA GLU A 37 1.51 18.77 -38.75
C GLU A 37 2.87 19.20 -39.31
N GLN A 38 3.97 18.65 -38.79
CA GLN A 38 5.31 18.89 -39.33
C GLN A 38 5.54 18.24 -40.70
N LEU A 39 5.01 17.03 -40.95
CA LEU A 39 5.06 16.36 -42.25
C LEU A 39 4.23 17.11 -43.29
N LYS A 40 3.08 17.68 -42.94
CA LYS A 40 2.33 18.59 -43.84
C LYS A 40 3.17 19.81 -44.22
N ASN A 41 3.93 20.38 -43.28
CA ASN A 41 4.82 21.51 -43.55
C ASN A 41 6.04 21.11 -44.41
N VAL A 42 6.63 19.94 -44.17
CA VAL A 42 7.71 19.38 -44.99
C VAL A 42 7.23 19.00 -46.38
N GLN A 43 6.05 18.40 -46.51
CA GLN A 43 5.41 18.04 -47.79
C GLN A 43 5.06 19.28 -48.61
N LYS A 44 4.60 20.36 -47.98
CA LYS A 44 4.37 21.65 -48.63
C LYS A 44 5.68 22.27 -49.17
N ASN A 45 6.80 22.07 -48.48
CA ASN A 45 8.12 22.53 -48.91
C ASN A 45 8.79 21.61 -49.95
N THR A 46 8.48 20.31 -49.95
CA THR A 46 9.01 19.32 -50.92
C THR A 46 8.13 19.10 -52.15
N SER A 47 6.89 19.59 -52.17
CA SER A 47 6.00 19.58 -53.34
C SER A 47 6.49 20.47 -54.51
N ARG A 48 7.58 21.22 -54.32
CA ARG A 48 8.33 21.87 -55.40
C ARG A 48 9.31 20.94 -56.13
N GLN A 49 9.55 19.72 -55.62
CA GLN A 49 10.45 18.75 -56.24
C GLN A 49 9.79 17.36 -56.22
N ARG A 50 8.99 17.11 -57.25
CA ARG A 50 8.29 15.85 -57.50
C ARG A 50 9.32 14.75 -57.78
N ASN A 51 9.20 13.60 -57.10
CA ASN A 51 9.14 12.33 -57.81
C ASN A 51 8.54 11.20 -56.96
N GLU A 52 7.81 10.36 -57.68
CA GLU A 52 7.08 9.18 -57.29
C GLU A 52 8.01 8.19 -56.58
N ASN A 53 7.77 7.91 -55.29
CA ASN A 53 8.17 6.67 -54.62
C ASN A 53 7.41 6.58 -53.29
N GLY A 54 6.86 5.40 -53.03
CA GLY A 54 5.83 5.16 -52.01
C GLY A 54 6.19 5.66 -50.60
N VAL A 55 5.13 5.89 -49.82
CA VAL A 55 5.09 6.34 -48.43
C VAL A 55 6.20 5.72 -47.54
N ASN A 56 6.57 4.45 -47.79
CA ASN A 56 7.66 3.75 -47.11
C ASN A 56 9.04 4.44 -47.25
N HIS A 57 9.37 4.99 -48.41
CA HIS A 57 10.66 5.68 -48.63
C HIS A 57 10.72 7.03 -47.91
N VAL A 58 9.57 7.69 -47.70
CA VAL A 58 9.47 8.93 -46.92
C VAL A 58 9.67 8.64 -45.44
N PHE A 59 9.09 7.55 -44.92
CA PHE A 59 9.33 7.11 -43.54
C PHE A 59 10.79 6.73 -43.29
N PHE A 60 11.43 5.93 -44.16
CA PHE A 60 12.84 5.58 -44.02
C PHE A 60 13.77 6.79 -44.14
N ARG A 61 13.51 7.74 -45.05
CA ARG A 61 14.27 9.01 -45.11
C ARG A 61 14.09 9.86 -43.88
N PHE A 62 12.90 9.90 -43.29
CA PHE A 62 12.62 10.65 -42.08
C PHE A 62 13.43 10.10 -40.89
N PHE A 63 13.37 8.80 -40.62
CA PHE A 63 14.14 8.18 -39.53
C PHE A 63 15.66 8.21 -39.74
N ASN A 64 16.14 8.33 -40.98
CA ASN A 64 17.55 8.49 -41.30
C ASN A 64 17.98 9.97 -41.46
N SER A 65 17.10 10.91 -41.10
CA SER A 65 17.41 12.35 -41.08
C SER A 65 17.75 12.82 -39.66
N THR A 66 18.52 13.91 -39.55
CA THR A 66 18.88 14.52 -38.25
C THR A 66 17.66 14.80 -37.37
N LEU A 67 16.53 15.20 -37.95
CA LEU A 67 15.26 15.43 -37.23
C LEU A 67 14.62 14.13 -36.74
N GLY A 68 14.58 13.08 -37.58
CA GLY A 68 14.03 11.78 -37.17
C GLY A 68 14.86 11.10 -36.10
N ILE A 69 16.19 11.21 -36.19
CA ILE A 69 17.12 10.75 -35.14
C ILE A 69 16.90 11.52 -33.84
N TRP A 70 16.65 12.83 -33.89
CA TRP A 70 16.33 13.65 -32.71
C TRP A 70 15.02 13.25 -32.04
N ILE A 71 13.98 13.00 -32.82
CA ILE A 71 12.66 12.56 -32.31
C ILE A 71 12.76 11.15 -31.73
N LEU A 72 13.45 10.22 -32.42
CA LEU A 72 13.67 8.86 -31.95
C LEU A 72 14.49 8.83 -30.65
N SER A 73 15.49 9.71 -30.55
CA SER A 73 16.27 9.90 -29.31
C SER A 73 15.39 10.44 -28.19
N THR A 74 14.49 11.38 -28.49
CA THR A 74 13.58 11.94 -27.48
C THR A 74 12.63 10.87 -26.93
N ILE A 75 12.03 10.03 -27.79
CA ILE A 75 11.15 8.92 -27.37
C ILE A 75 11.92 7.84 -26.61
N PHE A 76 13.15 7.52 -27.03
CA PHE A 76 13.97 6.53 -26.35
C PHE A 76 14.45 7.03 -24.97
N ILE A 77 14.85 8.30 -24.88
CA ILE A 77 15.26 8.94 -23.63
C ILE A 77 14.05 9.15 -22.70
N SER A 78 12.91 9.61 -23.21
CA SER A 78 11.68 9.83 -22.41
C SER A 78 11.04 8.50 -21.98
N GLY A 79 10.98 7.52 -22.87
CA GLY A 79 10.48 6.17 -22.60
C GLY A 79 11.38 5.40 -21.63
N GLY A 80 12.70 5.46 -21.83
CA GLY A 80 13.68 4.85 -20.93
C GLY A 80 13.69 5.51 -19.54
N ALA A 81 13.64 6.85 -19.48
CA ALA A 81 13.60 7.58 -18.22
C ALA A 81 12.29 7.36 -17.45
N SER A 82 11.15 7.29 -18.15
CA SER A 82 9.85 7.02 -17.49
C SER A 82 9.76 5.61 -16.93
N LEU A 83 10.28 4.60 -17.63
CA LEU A 83 10.40 3.23 -17.10
C LEU A 83 11.37 3.15 -15.91
N PHE A 84 12.51 3.83 -15.99
CA PHE A 84 13.47 3.89 -14.88
C PHE A 84 12.90 4.61 -13.65
N GLN A 85 12.22 5.75 -13.84
CA GLN A 85 11.55 6.47 -12.76
C GLN A 85 10.39 5.66 -12.17
N TYR A 86 9.63 4.97 -13.02
CA TYR A 86 8.53 4.11 -12.58
C TYR A 86 9.04 2.96 -11.71
N THR A 87 10.06 2.23 -12.16
CA THR A 87 10.66 1.13 -11.40
C THR A 87 11.27 1.64 -10.09
N GLN A 88 12.03 2.74 -10.12
CA GLN A 88 12.59 3.34 -8.90
C GLN A 88 11.49 3.77 -7.92
N ASN A 89 10.40 4.39 -8.40
CA ASN A 89 9.28 4.78 -7.55
C ASN A 89 8.57 3.57 -6.95
N LYS A 90 8.42 2.48 -7.71
CA LYS A 90 7.85 1.23 -7.19
C LYS A 90 8.68 0.68 -6.03
N TYR A 91 10.00 0.57 -6.18
CA TYR A 91 10.88 0.11 -5.10
C TYR A 91 10.86 1.03 -3.88
N LYS A 92 10.79 2.35 -4.09
CA LYS A 92 10.65 3.33 -3.00
C LYS A 92 9.34 3.15 -2.24
N ILE A 93 8.22 2.94 -2.94
CA ILE A 93 6.91 2.68 -2.33
C ILE A 93 6.93 1.35 -1.57
N GLU A 94 7.50 0.30 -2.15
CA GLU A 94 7.60 -1.02 -1.53
C GLU A 94 8.43 -0.98 -0.25
N ALA A 95 9.60 -0.33 -0.29
CA ALA A 95 10.43 -0.11 0.88
C ALA A 95 9.71 0.71 1.97
N ALA A 96 9.03 1.80 1.59
CA ALA A 96 8.27 2.62 2.53
C ALA A 96 7.07 1.88 3.14
N ASN A 97 6.39 1.04 2.36
CA ASN A 97 5.30 0.20 2.83
C ASN A 97 5.80 -0.85 3.81
N LYS A 98 6.95 -1.46 3.53
CA LYS A 98 7.58 -2.44 4.43
C LYS A 98 8.02 -1.81 5.74
N GLU A 99 8.64 -0.64 5.69
CA GLU A 99 9.01 0.13 6.89
C GLU A 99 7.76 0.47 7.71
N SER A 100 6.69 0.94 7.05
CA SER A 100 5.41 1.25 7.70
C SER A 100 4.78 -0.01 8.33
N ALA A 101 4.78 -1.13 7.63
CA ALA A 101 4.24 -2.40 8.12
C ALA A 101 4.97 -2.85 9.39
N LEU A 102 6.31 -2.83 9.39
CA LEU A 102 7.12 -3.17 10.58
C LEU A 102 6.82 -2.23 11.74
N LYS A 103 6.70 -0.93 11.47
CA LYS A 103 6.37 0.06 12.50
C LYS A 103 5.04 -0.23 13.17
N TYR A 104 4.01 -0.52 12.39
CA TYR A 104 2.68 -0.88 12.90
C TYR A 104 2.72 -2.23 13.64
N GLU A 105 3.43 -3.21 13.10
CA GLU A 105 3.63 -4.51 13.73
C GLU A 105 4.21 -4.36 15.14
N PHE A 106 5.33 -3.64 15.28
CA PHE A 106 5.97 -3.44 16.58
C PHE A 106 5.08 -2.69 17.57
N ASP A 107 4.39 -1.64 17.12
CA ASP A 107 3.53 -0.85 18.01
C ASP A 107 2.30 -1.66 18.47
N ILE A 108 1.67 -2.42 17.57
CA ILE A 108 0.56 -3.32 17.90
C ILE A 108 1.01 -4.41 18.88
N SER A 109 2.12 -5.10 18.58
CA SER A 109 2.65 -6.17 19.44
C SER A 109 2.95 -5.66 20.84
N ALA A 110 3.66 -4.53 20.95
CA ALA A 110 3.98 -3.91 22.23
C ALA A 110 2.71 -3.56 23.02
N ARG A 111 1.69 -2.97 22.39
CA ARG A 111 0.42 -2.64 23.06
C ARG A 111 -0.29 -3.89 23.56
N ILE A 112 -0.41 -4.93 22.74
CA ILE A 112 -1.12 -6.17 23.10
C ILE A 112 -0.40 -6.90 24.23
N GLU A 113 0.92 -7.01 24.17
CA GLU A 113 1.71 -7.64 25.23
C GLU A 113 1.60 -6.90 26.55
N ASN A 114 1.63 -5.56 26.52
CA ASN A 114 1.39 -4.75 27.70
C ASN A 114 -0.02 -4.92 28.26
N MET A 115 -1.05 -4.93 27.41
CA MET A 115 -2.43 -5.22 27.85
C MET A 115 -2.50 -6.57 28.54
N LYS A 116 -1.90 -7.61 27.95
CA LYS A 116 -1.87 -8.96 28.52
C LYS A 116 -1.16 -8.98 29.88
N TYR A 117 0.02 -8.38 29.98
CA TYR A 117 0.81 -8.32 31.20
C TYR A 117 0.06 -7.61 32.34
N PHE A 118 -0.48 -6.42 32.07
CA PHE A 118 -1.18 -5.66 33.10
C PHE A 118 -2.53 -6.29 33.48
N LEU A 119 -3.27 -6.86 32.51
CA LEU A 119 -4.50 -7.59 32.81
C LEU A 119 -4.24 -8.80 33.70
N ASP A 120 -3.14 -9.53 33.50
CA ASP A 120 -2.81 -10.71 34.33
C ASP A 120 -2.67 -10.33 35.82
N SER A 121 -2.11 -9.15 36.09
CA SER A 121 -1.96 -8.59 37.43
C SER A 121 -3.17 -7.79 37.96
N ALA A 122 -4.19 -7.55 37.14
CA ALA A 122 -5.31 -6.66 37.51
C ALA A 122 -6.17 -7.24 38.64
N LEU A 123 -6.47 -6.42 39.65
CA LEU A 123 -7.33 -6.75 40.78
C LEU A 123 -8.59 -5.88 40.82
N THR A 124 -8.49 -4.64 40.36
CA THR A 124 -9.57 -3.66 40.37
C THR A 124 -10.00 -3.26 38.95
N VAL A 125 -11.18 -2.64 38.86
CA VAL A 125 -11.65 -1.99 37.62
C VAL A 125 -10.65 -0.95 37.12
N GLY A 126 -10.03 -0.19 38.02
CA GLY A 126 -8.99 0.78 37.68
C GLY A 126 -7.76 0.13 37.05
N ASP A 127 -7.31 -1.02 37.58
CA ASP A 127 -6.19 -1.77 37.00
C ASP A 127 -6.52 -2.28 35.60
N ALA A 128 -7.76 -2.76 35.39
CA ALA A 128 -8.22 -3.18 34.07
C ALA A 128 -8.24 -2.02 33.06
N GLN A 129 -8.70 -0.83 33.46
CA GLN A 129 -8.67 0.37 32.62
C GLN A 129 -7.22 0.78 32.27
N ILE A 130 -6.30 0.70 33.23
CA ILE A 130 -4.88 0.97 32.98
C ILE A 130 -4.33 -0.05 32.00
N ALA A 131 -4.67 -1.33 32.16
CA ALA A 131 -4.25 -2.37 31.23
C ALA A 131 -4.77 -2.09 29.82
N LEU A 132 -6.06 -1.77 29.67
CA LEU A 132 -6.71 -1.47 28.38
C LEU A 132 -6.35 -0.10 27.80
N SER A 133 -5.57 0.74 28.49
CA SER A 133 -5.09 2.03 27.95
C SER A 133 -4.32 1.87 26.63
N GLY A 134 -3.71 0.71 26.40
CA GLY A 134 -3.05 0.31 25.15
C GLY A 134 -3.93 0.43 23.90
N LEU A 135 -5.26 0.35 24.05
CA LEU A 135 -6.22 0.58 22.96
C LEU A 135 -6.12 2.00 22.39
N TYR A 136 -5.73 2.98 23.20
CA TYR A 136 -5.73 4.40 22.80
C TYR A 136 -4.32 4.95 22.60
N HIS A 137 -3.36 4.53 23.42
CA HIS A 137 -1.99 5.02 23.34
C HIS A 137 -0.99 3.95 23.75
N ASN A 138 0.20 4.00 23.15
CA ASN A 138 1.30 3.16 23.60
C ASN A 138 1.99 3.80 24.82
N LYS A 139 2.01 3.09 25.95
CA LYS A 139 2.67 3.55 27.18
C LYS A 139 4.18 3.71 27.00
N PHE A 140 4.80 2.83 26.23
CA PHE A 140 6.23 2.87 25.91
C PHE A 140 6.33 3.34 24.47
N LYS A 141 6.39 4.66 24.26
CA LYS A 141 6.42 5.29 22.93
C LYS A 141 7.53 4.69 22.06
N THR A 142 7.23 3.64 21.30
CA THR A 142 8.20 3.00 20.39
C THR A 142 8.35 3.82 19.13
N ASN A 143 7.31 4.56 18.73
CA ASN A 143 7.27 5.39 17.54
C ASN A 143 6.49 6.69 17.83
N GLU A 144 7.13 7.85 17.65
CA GLU A 144 6.50 9.15 17.94
C GLU A 144 5.26 9.41 17.07
N ASP A 145 5.32 9.04 15.78
CA ASP A 145 4.22 9.23 14.83
C ASP A 145 2.94 8.45 15.18
N LEU A 146 3.06 7.39 15.99
CA LEU A 146 1.93 6.54 16.38
C LEU A 146 1.41 6.86 17.79
N SER A 147 2.08 7.74 18.52
CA SER A 147 1.79 8.02 19.93
C SER A 147 0.38 8.56 20.20
N GLY A 148 -0.21 9.25 19.22
CA GLY A 148 -1.59 9.77 19.27
C GLY A 148 -2.64 8.87 18.60
N GLN A 149 -2.24 7.72 18.05
CA GLN A 149 -3.15 6.84 17.31
C GLN A 149 -3.69 5.72 18.19
N THR A 150 -4.99 5.46 18.06
CA THR A 150 -5.63 4.30 18.66
C THR A 150 -5.21 3.02 17.94
N LEU A 151 -5.30 1.89 18.64
CA LEU A 151 -5.00 0.58 18.10
C LEU A 151 -5.85 0.27 16.87
N ASN A 152 -7.12 0.69 16.87
CA ASN A 152 -8.01 0.53 15.71
C ASN A 152 -7.53 1.34 14.49
N THR A 153 -7.01 2.55 14.67
CA THR A 153 -6.43 3.36 13.59
C THR A 153 -5.16 2.71 13.03
N ILE A 154 -4.31 2.17 13.90
CA ILE A 154 -3.08 1.47 13.47
C ILE A 154 -3.43 0.22 12.66
N TYR A 155 -4.42 -0.57 13.09
CA TYR A 155 -4.94 -1.68 12.29
C TYR A 155 -5.54 -1.22 10.96
N LEU A 156 -6.19 -0.06 10.89
CA LEU A 156 -6.70 0.48 9.64
C LEU A 156 -5.56 0.82 8.66
N HIS A 157 -4.43 1.34 9.15
CA HIS A 157 -3.24 1.52 8.31
C HIS A 157 -2.70 0.19 7.81
N LEU A 158 -2.66 -0.84 8.67
CA LEU A 158 -2.25 -2.19 8.29
C LEU A 158 -3.20 -2.81 7.25
N PHE A 159 -4.50 -2.54 7.36
CA PHE A 159 -5.51 -2.95 6.39
C PHE A 159 -5.23 -2.39 5.00
N ALA A 160 -4.74 -1.14 4.90
CA ALA A 160 -4.43 -0.52 3.62
C ALA A 160 -3.20 -1.17 2.93
N LEU A 161 -2.26 -1.69 3.73
CA LEU A 161 -1.04 -2.34 3.24
C LEU A 161 -1.25 -3.82 2.90
N GLY A 162 -2.14 -4.51 3.61
CA GLY A 162 -2.37 -5.94 3.46
C GLY A 162 -3.05 -6.35 2.15
N ASP A 163 -2.79 -7.60 1.75
CA ASP A 163 -3.54 -8.25 0.67
C ASP A 163 -4.93 -8.73 1.16
N LYS A 164 -5.65 -9.52 0.34
CA LYS A 164 -7.02 -9.92 0.67
C LYS A 164 -7.10 -10.73 1.97
N ASP A 165 -6.14 -11.61 2.21
CA ASP A 165 -6.16 -12.52 3.35
C ASP A 165 -5.75 -11.77 4.61
N ALA A 166 -4.68 -10.96 4.53
CA ALA A 166 -4.29 -10.05 5.61
C ALA A 166 -5.44 -9.10 5.99
N LYS A 167 -6.15 -8.52 5.01
CA LYS A 167 -7.30 -7.65 5.24
C LYS A 167 -8.42 -8.31 6.04
N GLU A 168 -8.69 -9.59 5.78
CA GLU A 168 -9.75 -10.31 6.49
C GLU A 168 -9.35 -10.65 7.93
N VAL A 169 -8.07 -10.97 8.16
CA VAL A 169 -7.54 -11.13 9.52
C VAL A 169 -7.57 -9.79 10.26
N VAL A 170 -7.14 -8.70 9.63
CA VAL A 170 -7.16 -7.34 10.23
C VAL A 170 -8.57 -6.90 10.61
N LYS A 171 -9.58 -7.15 9.77
CA LYS A 171 -10.99 -6.85 10.13
C LYS A 171 -11.41 -7.58 11.40
N ARG A 172 -11.10 -8.87 11.51
CA ARG A 172 -11.40 -9.66 12.71
C ARG A 172 -10.68 -9.11 13.94
N SER A 173 -9.42 -8.71 13.81
CA SER A 173 -8.69 -8.02 14.89
C SER A 173 -9.39 -6.73 15.31
N MET A 174 -9.80 -5.88 14.35
CA MET A 174 -10.52 -4.63 14.61
C MET A 174 -11.87 -4.86 15.29
N GLU A 175 -12.58 -5.95 14.98
CA GLU A 175 -13.84 -6.28 15.65
C GLU A 175 -13.64 -6.57 17.14
N ILE A 176 -12.58 -7.30 17.50
CA ILE A 176 -12.27 -7.57 18.90
C ILE A 176 -11.77 -6.29 19.59
N VAL A 177 -10.94 -5.46 18.92
CA VAL A 177 -10.52 -4.15 19.44
C VAL A 177 -11.74 -3.27 19.76
N LYS A 178 -12.73 -3.19 18.86
CA LYS A 178 -13.97 -2.44 19.11
C LYS A 178 -14.78 -3.00 20.29
N LYS A 179 -14.80 -4.32 20.48
CA LYS A 179 -15.44 -4.93 21.65
C LYS A 179 -14.71 -4.54 22.93
N LEU A 180 -13.37 -4.59 22.94
CA LEU A 180 -12.56 -4.14 24.08
C LEU A 180 -12.74 -2.65 24.36
N GLU A 181 -12.83 -1.80 23.34
CA GLU A 181 -13.11 -0.36 23.50
C GLU A 181 -14.47 -0.12 24.17
N ARG A 182 -15.51 -0.87 23.78
CA ARG A 182 -16.83 -0.81 24.40
C ARG A 182 -16.79 -1.27 25.86
N ILE A 183 -16.14 -2.40 26.14
CA ILE A 183 -16.00 -2.90 27.51
C ILE A 183 -15.21 -1.90 28.37
N ASN A 184 -14.14 -1.32 27.83
CA ASN A 184 -13.37 -0.31 28.54
C ASN A 184 -14.20 0.96 28.84
N PHE A 185 -15.07 1.37 27.91
CA PHE A 185 -16.03 2.43 28.16
C PHE A 185 -17.00 2.06 29.29
N ASP A 186 -17.57 0.86 29.30
CA ASP A 186 -18.46 0.40 30.37
C ASP A 186 -17.75 0.33 31.73
N LEU A 187 -16.48 -0.13 31.74
CA LEU A 187 -15.64 -0.10 32.93
C LEU A 187 -15.38 1.34 33.40
N SER A 188 -15.25 2.31 32.49
CA SER A 188 -15.04 3.73 32.83
C SER A 188 -16.18 4.37 33.62
N LEU A 189 -17.39 3.82 33.49
CA LEU A 189 -18.57 4.25 34.24
C LEU A 189 -18.62 3.69 35.67
N ARG A 190 -17.79 2.69 35.98
CA ARG A 190 -17.75 2.03 37.29
C ARG A 190 -16.70 2.69 38.20
N GLN A 191 -16.85 2.51 39.50
CA GLN A 191 -15.87 3.00 40.47
C GLN A 191 -14.54 2.24 40.34
N LYS A 192 -13.43 2.97 40.20
CA LYS A 192 -12.10 2.38 39.94
C LYS A 192 -11.62 1.42 41.04
N SER A 193 -12.01 1.63 42.29
CA SER A 193 -11.62 0.81 43.43
C SER A 193 -12.40 -0.50 43.55
N LEU A 194 -13.44 -0.70 42.73
CA LEU A 194 -14.23 -1.93 42.74
C LEU A 194 -13.37 -3.10 42.25
N LEU A 195 -13.52 -4.27 42.89
CA LEU A 195 -12.84 -5.49 42.49
C LEU A 195 -13.30 -5.91 41.08
N LEU A 196 -12.34 -6.27 40.24
CA LEU A 196 -12.62 -6.83 38.93
C LEU A 196 -13.16 -8.25 39.10
N ASN A 197 -14.30 -8.56 38.47
CA ASN A 197 -14.83 -9.91 38.47
C ASN A 197 -13.84 -10.85 37.77
N LYS A 198 -13.60 -12.04 38.35
CA LYS A 198 -12.71 -13.06 37.78
C LYS A 198 -13.13 -13.50 36.37
N GLU A 199 -14.43 -13.69 36.13
CA GLU A 199 -14.95 -14.05 34.81
C GLU A 199 -14.74 -12.92 33.79
N GLU A 200 -14.96 -11.66 34.20
CA GLU A 200 -14.72 -10.48 33.38
C GLU A 200 -13.22 -10.36 33.02
N LYS A 201 -12.33 -10.60 34.00
CA LYS A 201 -10.87 -10.65 33.80
C LYS A 201 -10.46 -11.73 32.80
N GLU A 202 -10.99 -12.95 32.95
CA GLU A 202 -10.71 -14.08 32.07
C GLU A 202 -11.17 -13.79 30.64
N ASN A 203 -12.37 -13.23 30.47
CA ASN A 203 -12.91 -12.80 29.17
C ASN A 203 -12.03 -11.73 28.51
N LEU A 204 -11.59 -10.71 29.27
CA LEU A 204 -10.69 -9.67 28.75
C LEU A 204 -9.34 -10.27 28.31
N LEU A 205 -8.76 -11.16 29.11
CA LEU A 205 -7.52 -11.84 28.78
C LEU A 205 -7.66 -12.72 27.54
N GLU A 206 -8.78 -13.41 27.38
CA GLU A 206 -9.06 -14.20 26.18
C GLU A 206 -9.17 -13.32 24.93
N MET A 207 -9.89 -12.20 25.01
CA MET A 207 -9.97 -11.25 23.90
C MET A 207 -8.61 -10.70 23.49
N VAL A 208 -7.77 -10.32 24.46
CA VAL A 208 -6.41 -9.82 24.19
C VAL A 208 -5.53 -10.91 23.57
N LYS A 209 -5.61 -12.16 24.06
CA LYS A 209 -4.91 -13.30 23.45
C LYS A 209 -5.38 -13.59 22.02
N ASN A 210 -6.68 -13.47 21.77
CA ASN A 210 -7.25 -13.68 20.44
C ASN A 210 -6.78 -12.61 19.45
N ILE A 211 -6.73 -11.34 19.86
CA ILE A 211 -6.13 -10.28 19.03
C ILE A 211 -4.67 -10.56 18.78
N TYR A 212 -3.90 -10.99 19.79
CA TYR A 212 -2.48 -11.32 19.60
C TYR A 212 -2.29 -12.42 18.55
N LYS A 213 -3.07 -13.50 18.65
CA LYS A 213 -3.02 -14.61 17.69
C LYS A 213 -3.34 -14.14 16.27
N LEU A 214 -4.43 -13.38 16.11
CA LEU A 214 -4.77 -12.82 14.80
C LEU A 214 -3.68 -11.89 14.28
N HIS A 215 -3.04 -11.08 15.15
CA HIS A 215 -1.94 -10.22 14.76
C HIS A 215 -0.74 -10.99 14.24
N LEU A 216 -0.37 -12.11 14.89
CA LEU A 216 0.67 -13.01 14.38
C LEU A 216 0.31 -13.55 12.99
N ASP A 217 -0.94 -13.98 12.79
CA ASP A 217 -1.42 -14.40 11.48
C ASP A 217 -1.34 -13.27 10.43
N VAL A 218 -1.56 -12.00 10.82
CA VAL A 218 -1.39 -10.85 9.91
C VAL A 218 0.08 -10.70 9.50
N ILE A 219 1.02 -10.79 10.46
CA ILE A 219 2.46 -10.63 10.21
C ILE A 219 2.96 -11.68 9.22
N GLU A 220 2.56 -12.94 9.40
CA GLU A 220 2.92 -14.01 8.47
C GLU A 220 2.44 -13.72 7.04
N ASN A 221 1.26 -13.12 6.89
CA ASN A 221 0.69 -12.76 5.60
C ASN A 221 1.25 -11.44 5.02
N LEU A 222 1.79 -10.55 5.86
CA LEU A 222 2.48 -9.32 5.43
C LEU A 222 3.94 -9.57 5.01
N SER A 223 4.53 -10.69 5.43
CA SER A 223 5.94 -11.06 5.14
C SER A 223 6.22 -11.31 3.64
N TYR A 224 5.20 -11.17 2.78
CA TYR A 224 5.29 -11.28 1.32
C TYR A 224 5.26 -9.93 0.58
N LEU A 225 5.28 -8.81 1.32
CA LEU A 225 5.57 -7.45 0.82
C LEU A 225 7.08 -7.15 0.86
#